data_AF-A0A7L3SR49-F1
#
_entry.id   AF-A0A7L3SR49-F1
#
_cell.length_a   1.000
_cell.length_b   1.000
_cell.length_c   1.000
_cell.angle_alpha   90.00
_cell.angle_beta   90.00
_cell.angle_gamma   90.00
#
_symmetry.space_group_name_H-M   'P 1'
#
loop_
_entity.id
_entity.type
_entity.pdbx_description
1 polymer ?
#
loop_
_entity_poly.entity_id
_entity_poly.type
_entity_poly.pdbx_seq_one_letter_code
_entity_poly.pdbx_strand_id
1 'polypeptide(L)'
;PLGLKENVLPTQRSCLSNTGGNFFMAGVGFSFIFSWLLMLLVLITFVLGGNTYTLLCESWRSQQLFQLLDTPGLIPGFNLSELLGQEGGTTNFSEMYRQCQQDAALWQTLHLDQSVSLDELLNISQYTGEISTAFEKVNITLSPISLLSQDQGDLLLNASWAGQPPNFTLTLEQLDQNVTQGSLLDLAAELEELANKADVGVKDKLKADAHSLRELDKEMQTKFPGLLQSLKENIHSVQSGADLLEEQTKTALDKANKTQEFLERETANIIKNETWAFLEELLDFFETYISWAKSRLTEDVARCKPIAQTLDNVEVITCDYILDSLNAFWFSLGWCTVFLLPSIILAVRLAKFYRRMDIADVYRPPAFNLYKIPRPSTRH
;
A
#
# COMPACT_ATOMS: atom_id res chain seq x y z
N PRO A 1 59.02 58.83 -14.87
CA PRO A 1 57.98 58.15 -15.68
C PRO A 1 56.59 58.43 -15.08
N LEU A 2 55.66 58.88 -15.91
CA LEU A 2 54.29 59.31 -15.58
C LEU A 2 54.16 60.46 -14.57
N GLY A 3 54.28 61.71 -15.05
CA GLY A 3 53.91 62.89 -14.28
C GLY A 3 54.46 64.18 -14.90
N LEU A 4 53.62 65.23 -14.89
CA LEU A 4 53.92 66.58 -15.38
C LEU A 4 55.27 67.08 -14.81
N LYS A 5 56.21 67.51 -15.67
CA LYS A 5 57.41 68.24 -15.20
C LYS A 5 57.03 69.72 -15.11
N GLU A 6 57.04 70.27 -13.90
CA GLU A 6 56.55 71.62 -13.57
C GLU A 6 57.20 72.74 -14.42
N ASN A 7 58.44 72.53 -14.87
CA ASN A 7 59.23 73.50 -15.64
C ASN A 7 59.14 73.33 -17.18
N VAL A 8 58.19 72.56 -17.72
CA VAL A 8 58.08 72.32 -19.17
C VAL A 8 56.93 73.13 -19.78
N LEU A 9 57.26 73.91 -20.82
CA LEU A 9 56.28 74.70 -21.58
C LEU A 9 55.15 73.81 -22.13
N PRO A 10 53.88 74.28 -22.15
CA PRO A 10 52.74 73.50 -22.65
C PRO A 10 52.88 72.95 -24.08
N THR A 11 53.75 73.56 -24.89
CA THR A 11 54.10 73.16 -26.26
C THR A 11 55.06 71.95 -26.34
N GLN A 12 55.73 71.59 -25.25
CA GLN A 12 56.73 70.50 -25.20
C GLN A 12 56.26 69.25 -24.43
N ARG A 13 54.95 69.11 -24.15
CA ARG A 13 54.39 67.94 -23.45
C ARG A 13 54.63 66.63 -24.21
N SER A 14 54.79 65.50 -23.51
CA SER A 14 55.07 64.20 -24.16
C SER A 14 53.89 63.70 -25.01
N CYS A 15 54.17 62.84 -25.99
CA CYS A 15 53.13 62.21 -26.83
C CYS A 15 52.10 61.45 -25.98
N LEU A 16 52.56 60.68 -24.99
CA LEU A 16 51.69 59.95 -24.06
C LEU A 16 50.73 60.87 -23.27
N SER A 17 51.22 62.04 -22.82
CA SER A 17 50.39 63.03 -22.13
C SER A 17 49.33 63.62 -23.06
N ASN A 18 49.71 63.96 -24.30
CA ASN A 18 48.78 64.48 -25.29
C ASN A 18 47.70 63.46 -25.67
N THR A 19 48.10 62.20 -25.86
CA THR A 19 47.17 61.09 -26.10
C THR A 19 46.20 60.93 -24.93
N GLY A 20 46.68 60.94 -23.68
CA GLY A 20 45.81 60.90 -22.49
C GLY A 20 44.80 62.05 -22.44
N GLY A 21 45.20 63.27 -22.80
CA GLY A 21 44.30 64.42 -22.89
C GLY A 21 43.24 64.29 -24.00
N ASN A 22 43.60 63.68 -25.13
CA ASN A 22 42.64 63.35 -26.20
C ASN A 22 41.68 62.23 -25.78
N PHE A 23 42.15 61.22 -25.04
CA PHE A 23 41.29 60.18 -24.44
C PHE A 23 40.29 60.77 -23.44
N PHE A 24 40.71 61.71 -22.58
CA PHE A 24 39.77 62.41 -21.68
C PHE A 24 38.70 63.18 -22.46
N MET A 25 39.07 63.90 -23.52
CA MET A 25 38.09 64.62 -24.36
C MET A 25 37.18 63.69 -25.17
N ALA A 26 37.71 62.58 -25.68
CA ALA A 26 36.90 61.54 -26.31
C ALA A 26 35.91 60.93 -25.32
N GLY A 27 36.36 60.60 -24.10
CA GLY A 27 35.52 60.11 -23.01
C GLY A 27 34.39 61.08 -22.66
N VAL A 28 34.68 62.39 -22.56
CA VAL A 28 33.65 63.43 -22.38
C VAL A 28 32.64 63.42 -23.53
N GLY A 29 33.11 63.32 -24.79
CA GLY A 29 32.23 63.21 -25.96
C GLY A 29 31.33 61.98 -25.90
N PHE A 30 31.88 60.81 -25.61
CA PHE A 30 31.11 59.57 -25.40
C PHE A 30 30.09 59.71 -24.27
N SER A 31 30.50 60.26 -23.13
CA SER A 31 29.63 60.53 -22.00
C SER A 31 28.44 61.42 -22.40
N PHE A 32 28.64 62.49 -23.17
CA PHE A 32 27.53 63.32 -23.65
C PHE A 32 26.59 62.60 -24.63
N ILE A 33 27.14 61.80 -25.57
CA ILE A 33 26.34 61.08 -26.56
C ILE A 33 25.45 60.02 -25.91
N PHE A 34 25.99 59.29 -24.92
CA PHE A 34 25.29 58.15 -24.30
C PHE A 34 24.59 58.48 -22.97
N SER A 35 24.81 59.66 -22.38
CA SER A 35 24.23 60.01 -21.07
C SER A 35 22.70 60.01 -21.08
N TRP A 36 22.05 60.50 -22.14
CA TRP A 36 20.59 60.49 -22.23
C TRP A 36 20.02 59.08 -22.38
N LEU A 37 20.69 58.20 -23.14
CA LEU A 37 20.33 56.79 -23.28
C LEU A 37 20.44 56.06 -21.95
N LEU A 38 21.54 56.30 -21.22
CA LEU A 38 21.79 55.68 -19.94
C LEU A 38 20.79 56.18 -18.87
N MET A 39 20.47 57.48 -18.87
CA MET A 39 19.44 58.05 -18.00
C MET A 39 18.03 57.52 -18.32
N LEU A 40 17.69 57.39 -19.61
CA LEU A 40 16.43 56.79 -20.05
C LEU A 40 16.32 55.32 -19.65
N LEU A 41 17.41 54.55 -19.80
CA LEU A 41 17.45 53.15 -19.38
C LEU A 41 17.26 53.01 -17.86
N VAL A 42 17.96 53.82 -17.05
CA VAL A 42 17.77 53.86 -15.58
C VAL A 42 16.34 54.21 -15.22
N LEU A 43 15.72 55.18 -15.90
CA LEU A 43 14.34 55.58 -15.62
C LEU A 43 13.36 54.43 -15.93
N ILE A 44 13.49 53.77 -17.07
CA ILE A 44 12.62 52.65 -17.44
C ILE A 44 12.77 51.50 -16.45
N THR A 45 13.99 51.10 -16.11
CA THR A 45 14.22 49.98 -15.20
C THR A 45 13.86 50.32 -13.76
N PHE A 46 13.99 51.57 -13.32
CA PHE A 46 13.49 52.05 -12.04
C PHE A 46 11.96 51.99 -11.96
N VAL A 47 11.27 52.55 -12.96
CA VAL A 47 9.79 52.56 -12.98
C VAL A 47 9.27 51.13 -13.03
N LEU A 48 9.85 50.27 -13.85
CA LEU A 48 9.47 48.86 -13.88
C LEU A 48 9.81 48.18 -12.56
N GLY A 49 11.10 48.02 -12.23
CA GLY A 49 11.54 47.24 -11.06
C GLY A 49 10.93 47.72 -9.74
N GLY A 50 10.98 49.02 -9.47
CA GLY A 50 10.47 49.59 -8.21
C GLY A 50 8.96 49.44 -8.05
N ASN A 51 8.18 49.80 -9.07
CA ASN A 51 6.72 49.69 -8.97
C ASN A 51 6.24 48.24 -9.03
N THR A 52 6.86 47.40 -9.87
CA THR A 52 6.48 45.98 -9.95
C THR A 52 6.81 45.24 -8.66
N TYR A 53 7.90 45.58 -7.97
CA TYR A 53 8.24 44.96 -6.69
C TYR A 53 7.17 45.25 -5.63
N THR A 54 6.81 46.51 -5.43
CA THR A 54 5.78 46.89 -4.43
C THR A 54 4.39 46.37 -4.81
N LEU A 55 4.00 46.39 -6.08
CA LEU A 55 2.67 45.95 -6.50
C LEU A 55 2.50 44.43 -6.57
N LEU A 56 3.56 43.69 -6.92
CA LEU A 56 3.48 42.25 -7.08
C LEU A 56 4.04 41.52 -5.86
N CYS A 57 5.30 41.75 -5.49
CA CYS A 57 5.95 40.96 -4.44
C CYS A 57 5.39 41.23 -3.05
N GLU A 58 5.19 42.50 -2.70
CA GLU A 58 4.64 42.86 -1.39
C GLU A 58 3.18 42.42 -1.26
N SER A 59 2.38 42.58 -2.32
CA SER A 59 0.99 42.12 -2.36
C SER A 59 0.84 40.60 -2.45
N TRP A 60 1.83 39.88 -3.00
CA TRP A 60 1.86 38.40 -3.03
C TRP A 60 2.14 37.87 -1.63
N ARG A 61 3.19 38.38 -0.98
CA ARG A 61 3.61 37.96 0.35
C ARG A 61 2.58 38.27 1.43
N SER A 62 1.86 39.38 1.28
CA SER A 62 0.74 39.75 2.16
C SER A 62 -0.59 39.07 1.80
N GLN A 63 -0.61 38.20 0.77
CA GLN A 63 -1.79 37.52 0.22
C GLN A 63 -2.91 38.46 -0.27
N GLN A 64 -2.63 39.77 -0.37
CA GLN A 64 -3.57 40.76 -0.90
C GLN A 64 -3.89 40.49 -2.38
N LEU A 65 -2.93 39.96 -3.14
CA LEU A 65 -3.16 39.54 -4.53
C LEU A 65 -4.22 38.43 -4.60
N PHE A 66 -4.21 37.46 -3.68
CA PHE A 66 -5.19 36.38 -3.67
C PHE A 66 -6.58 36.89 -3.31
N GLN A 67 -6.69 37.80 -2.33
CA GLN A 67 -7.95 38.48 -2.01
C GLN A 67 -8.50 39.29 -3.20
N LEU A 68 -7.63 39.80 -4.06
CA LEU A 68 -8.00 40.50 -5.28
C LEU A 68 -8.62 39.54 -6.32
N LEU A 69 -8.05 38.35 -6.48
CA LEU A 69 -8.62 37.28 -7.32
C LEU A 69 -9.96 36.77 -6.78
N ASP A 70 -10.12 36.81 -5.46
CA ASP A 70 -11.33 36.40 -4.76
C ASP A 70 -12.47 37.41 -4.85
N THR A 71 -12.19 38.64 -5.29
CA THR A 71 -13.20 39.70 -5.40
C THR A 71 -13.98 39.55 -6.72
N PRO A 72 -15.28 39.18 -6.67
CA PRO A 72 -16.06 38.93 -7.87
C PRO A 72 -16.24 40.21 -8.70
N GLY A 73 -16.07 40.10 -10.02
CA GLY A 73 -16.28 41.19 -10.98
C GLY A 73 -15.09 42.13 -11.17
N LEU A 74 -13.97 41.91 -10.47
CA LEU A 74 -12.75 42.69 -10.68
C LEU A 74 -11.98 42.24 -11.94
N ILE A 75 -11.94 40.93 -12.20
CA ILE A 75 -11.36 40.35 -13.42
C ILE A 75 -12.52 39.93 -14.34
N PRO A 76 -12.71 40.58 -15.51
CA PRO A 76 -13.82 40.26 -16.39
C PRO A 76 -13.70 38.84 -16.94
N GLY A 77 -14.74 38.02 -16.73
CA GLY A 77 -14.82 36.64 -17.22
C GLY A 77 -14.11 35.58 -16.36
N PHE A 78 -13.60 35.95 -15.18
CA PHE A 78 -13.03 34.99 -14.23
C PHE A 78 -13.94 34.83 -13.02
N ASN A 79 -14.52 33.64 -12.86
CA ASN A 79 -15.23 33.24 -11.66
C ASN A 79 -14.81 31.80 -11.32
N LEU A 80 -14.05 31.64 -10.24
CA LEU A 80 -13.50 30.35 -9.83
C LEU A 80 -14.61 29.34 -9.53
N SER A 81 -15.71 29.80 -8.94
CA SER A 81 -16.84 28.94 -8.56
C SER A 81 -17.60 28.43 -9.79
N GLU A 82 -17.73 29.27 -10.83
CA GLU A 82 -18.31 28.87 -12.13
C GLU A 82 -17.39 27.87 -12.86
N LEU A 83 -16.07 28.06 -12.82
CA LEU A 83 -15.10 27.15 -13.42
C LEU A 83 -15.10 25.77 -12.74
N LEU A 84 -15.33 25.73 -11.42
CA LEU A 84 -15.43 24.51 -10.63
C LEU A 84 -16.82 23.86 -10.70
N GLY A 85 -17.78 24.47 -11.38
CA GLY A 85 -19.16 23.96 -11.47
C GLY A 85 -19.94 24.02 -10.15
N GLN A 86 -19.52 24.87 -9.21
CA GLN A 86 -20.23 25.12 -7.96
C GLN A 86 -21.18 26.31 -8.12
N GLU A 87 -22.48 26.00 -8.27
CA GLU A 87 -23.52 27.02 -8.23
C GLU A 87 -23.71 27.52 -6.79
N GLY A 88 -23.19 28.71 -6.48
CA GLY A 88 -23.46 29.42 -5.23
C GLY A 88 -22.46 29.23 -4.08
N GLY A 89 -21.41 28.43 -4.27
CA GLY A 89 -20.29 28.33 -3.31
C GLY A 89 -19.28 29.46 -3.51
N THR A 90 -18.85 30.15 -2.44
CA THR A 90 -17.77 31.14 -2.52
C THR A 90 -16.42 30.45 -2.30
N THR A 91 -15.85 29.88 -3.35
CA THR A 91 -14.48 29.32 -3.27
C THR A 91 -13.47 30.46 -3.24
N ASN A 92 -12.83 30.64 -2.09
CA ASN A 92 -11.84 31.67 -1.84
C ASN A 92 -10.44 31.09 -2.15
N PHE A 93 -9.79 31.55 -3.21
CA PHE A 93 -8.43 31.19 -3.60
C PHE A 93 -7.43 31.40 -2.45
N SER A 94 -7.57 32.49 -1.69
CA SER A 94 -6.74 32.73 -0.50
C SER A 94 -6.87 31.62 0.55
N GLU A 95 -8.09 31.10 0.76
CA GLU A 95 -8.32 29.99 1.69
C GLU A 95 -7.78 28.68 1.11
N MET A 96 -8.02 28.43 -0.18
CA MET A 96 -7.51 27.26 -0.88
C MET A 96 -5.98 27.18 -0.80
N TYR A 97 -5.30 28.28 -1.08
CA TYR A 97 -3.85 28.37 -0.98
C TYR A 97 -3.36 28.07 0.44
N ARG A 98 -4.02 28.61 1.48
CA ARG A 98 -3.68 28.36 2.89
C ARG A 98 -3.87 26.88 3.26
N GLN A 99 -4.96 26.26 2.83
CA GLN A 99 -5.20 24.83 3.06
C GLN A 99 -4.17 23.96 2.33
N CYS A 100 -3.77 24.35 1.12
CA CYS A 100 -2.70 23.68 0.39
C CYS A 100 -1.33 23.80 1.06
N GLN A 101 -1.01 24.94 1.67
CA GLN A 101 0.19 25.05 2.50
C GLN A 101 0.18 24.07 3.69
N GLN A 102 -1.01 23.76 4.22
CA GLN A 102 -1.22 22.79 5.30
C GLN A 102 -1.31 21.33 4.82
N ASP A 103 -1.05 21.05 3.54
CA ASP A 103 -1.12 19.70 2.97
C ASP A 103 -2.53 19.08 2.97
N ALA A 104 -3.56 19.92 2.84
CA ALA A 104 -4.92 19.45 2.65
C ALA A 104 -5.10 18.71 1.31
N ALA A 105 -6.05 17.78 1.25
CA ALA A 105 -6.47 17.14 0.01
C ALA A 105 -7.29 18.11 -0.85
N LEU A 106 -7.10 18.07 -2.16
CA LEU A 106 -7.89 18.88 -3.09
C LEU A 106 -9.41 18.67 -2.94
N TRP A 107 -9.84 17.47 -2.54
CA TRP A 107 -11.25 17.19 -2.29
C TRP A 107 -11.88 18.15 -1.28
N GLN A 108 -11.23 18.30 -0.12
CA GLN A 108 -11.65 19.22 0.94
C GLN A 108 -11.41 20.67 0.52
N THR A 109 -10.26 20.96 -0.08
CA THR A 109 -9.87 22.32 -0.44
C THR A 109 -10.81 22.96 -1.46
N LEU A 110 -11.23 22.20 -2.46
CA LEU A 110 -12.16 22.65 -3.51
C LEU A 110 -13.64 22.46 -3.11
N HIS A 111 -13.92 21.95 -1.91
CA HIS A 111 -15.27 21.65 -1.43
C HIS A 111 -16.07 20.78 -2.42
N LEU A 112 -15.41 19.78 -3.03
CA LEU A 112 -16.02 18.96 -4.09
C LEU A 112 -17.23 18.16 -3.58
N ASP A 113 -17.34 17.97 -2.27
CA ASP A 113 -18.50 17.39 -1.59
C ASP A 113 -19.82 18.11 -1.89
N GLN A 114 -19.78 19.42 -2.19
CA GLN A 114 -20.96 20.19 -2.56
C GLN A 114 -21.47 19.89 -3.98
N SER A 115 -20.57 19.47 -4.86
CA SER A 115 -20.87 19.18 -6.27
C SER A 115 -21.08 17.69 -6.54
N VAL A 116 -20.39 16.83 -5.79
CA VAL A 116 -20.37 15.38 -5.96
C VAL A 116 -20.55 14.72 -4.60
N SER A 117 -21.72 14.12 -4.40
CA SER A 117 -21.98 13.28 -3.23
C SER A 117 -21.34 11.90 -3.43
N LEU A 118 -20.23 11.63 -2.74
CA LEU A 118 -19.62 10.29 -2.71
C LEU A 118 -20.57 9.25 -2.08
N ASP A 119 -21.45 9.69 -1.18
CA ASP A 119 -22.44 8.83 -0.55
C ASP A 119 -23.50 8.35 -1.53
N GLU A 120 -23.92 9.20 -2.47
CA GLU A 120 -24.83 8.80 -3.54
C GLU A 120 -24.11 8.00 -4.63
N LEU A 121 -22.91 8.45 -5.06
CA LEU A 121 -22.17 7.84 -6.16
C LEU A 121 -21.68 6.42 -5.83
N LEU A 122 -21.25 6.20 -4.58
CA LEU A 122 -20.75 4.91 -4.10
C LEU A 122 -21.80 4.17 -3.25
N ASN A 123 -23.08 4.49 -3.43
CA ASN A 123 -24.15 3.80 -2.73
C ASN A 123 -24.35 2.39 -3.29
N ILE A 124 -23.94 1.37 -2.54
CA ILE A 124 -24.18 -0.03 -2.89
C ILE A 124 -25.41 -0.64 -2.22
N SER A 125 -26.12 0.11 -1.36
CA SER A 125 -27.25 -0.42 -0.59
C SER A 125 -28.35 -1.04 -1.47
N GLN A 126 -28.56 -0.49 -2.67
CA GLN A 126 -29.49 -1.05 -3.65
C GLN A 126 -29.05 -2.45 -4.10
N TYR A 127 -27.78 -2.61 -4.50
CA TYR A 127 -27.25 -3.89 -4.95
C TYR A 127 -27.18 -4.90 -3.81
N THR A 128 -26.73 -4.49 -2.63
CA THR A 128 -26.73 -5.30 -1.41
C THR A 128 -28.13 -5.81 -1.10
N GLY A 129 -29.15 -4.94 -1.16
CA GLY A 129 -30.55 -5.32 -0.93
C GLY A 129 -31.10 -6.28 -1.98
N GLU A 130 -30.82 -6.04 -3.26
CA GLU A 130 -31.21 -6.93 -4.36
C GLU A 130 -30.57 -8.32 -4.24
N ILE A 131 -29.27 -8.36 -3.91
CA ILE A 131 -28.49 -9.58 -3.70
C ILE A 131 -29.05 -10.40 -2.53
N SER A 132 -29.26 -9.77 -1.37
CA SER A 132 -29.85 -10.44 -0.20
C SER A 132 -31.24 -10.98 -0.48
N THR A 133 -32.08 -10.19 -1.16
CA THR A 133 -33.45 -10.60 -1.53
C THR A 133 -33.46 -11.74 -2.57
N ALA A 134 -32.53 -11.71 -3.53
CA ALA A 134 -32.38 -12.78 -4.50
C ALA A 134 -31.96 -14.08 -3.82
N PHE A 135 -31.07 -13.98 -2.82
CA PHE A 135 -30.55 -15.13 -2.09
C PHE A 135 -31.57 -15.76 -1.13
N GLU A 136 -32.41 -14.95 -0.47
CA GLU A 136 -33.53 -15.46 0.35
C GLU A 136 -34.48 -16.36 -0.45
N LYS A 137 -34.65 -16.07 -1.75
CA LYS A 137 -35.50 -16.81 -2.68
C LYS A 137 -34.83 -18.06 -3.26
N VAL A 138 -33.54 -18.27 -3.03
CA VAL A 138 -32.84 -19.47 -3.51
C VAL A 138 -33.33 -20.67 -2.73
N ASN A 139 -33.93 -21.62 -3.44
CA ASN A 139 -34.29 -22.92 -2.91
C ASN A 139 -33.23 -23.95 -3.31
N ILE A 140 -32.55 -24.54 -2.32
CA ILE A 140 -31.47 -25.49 -2.57
C ILE A 140 -32.08 -26.88 -2.76
N THR A 141 -32.17 -27.33 -4.01
CA THR A 141 -32.57 -28.70 -4.32
C THR A 141 -31.34 -29.61 -4.33
N LEU A 142 -31.22 -30.44 -3.30
CA LEU A 142 -30.24 -31.52 -3.28
C LEU A 142 -30.78 -32.71 -4.08
N SER A 143 -29.88 -33.41 -4.79
CA SER A 143 -30.22 -34.73 -5.30
C SER A 143 -30.47 -35.66 -4.13
N PRO A 144 -31.45 -36.59 -4.22
CA PRO A 144 -31.73 -37.52 -3.14
C PRO A 144 -30.48 -38.35 -2.86
N ILE A 145 -29.92 -38.18 -1.67
CA ILE A 145 -28.82 -39.00 -1.17
C ILE A 145 -29.47 -40.26 -0.62
N SER A 146 -29.06 -41.45 -1.05
CA SER A 146 -29.56 -42.71 -0.48
C SER A 146 -28.36 -43.47 0.08
N LEU A 147 -28.19 -43.43 1.39
CA LEU A 147 -27.07 -44.10 2.07
C LEU A 147 -27.23 -45.63 2.02
N LEU A 148 -28.44 -46.09 2.31
CA LEU A 148 -28.83 -47.50 2.28
C LEU A 148 -30.31 -47.56 1.87
N SER A 149 -30.63 -48.34 0.83
CA SER A 149 -32.02 -48.59 0.48
C SER A 149 -32.69 -49.52 1.49
N GLN A 150 -34.02 -49.45 1.58
CA GLN A 150 -34.79 -50.31 2.47
C GLN A 150 -34.52 -51.80 2.19
N ASP A 151 -34.49 -52.19 0.91
CA ASP A 151 -34.18 -53.57 0.50
C ASP A 151 -32.78 -54.03 0.97
N GLN A 152 -31.79 -53.15 0.92
CA GLN A 152 -30.43 -53.44 1.41
C GLN A 152 -30.40 -53.57 2.93
N GLY A 153 -31.18 -52.74 3.64
CA GLY A 153 -31.33 -52.82 5.09
C GLY A 153 -31.97 -54.13 5.53
N ASP A 154 -33.05 -54.52 4.87
CA ASP A 154 -33.74 -55.78 5.10
C ASP A 154 -32.83 -56.98 4.78
N LEU A 155 -32.02 -56.90 3.73
CA LEU A 155 -31.10 -57.97 3.35
C LEU A 155 -29.98 -58.15 4.39
N LEU A 156 -29.45 -57.06 4.95
CA LEU A 156 -28.49 -57.12 6.06
C LEU A 156 -29.09 -57.73 7.33
N LEU A 157 -30.31 -57.33 7.67
CA LEU A 157 -31.03 -57.86 8.83
C LEU A 157 -31.32 -59.36 8.66
N ASN A 158 -31.82 -59.75 7.49
CA ASN A 158 -32.09 -61.13 7.14
C ASN A 158 -30.81 -61.98 7.12
N ALA A 159 -29.69 -61.44 6.64
CA ALA A 159 -28.39 -62.12 6.70
C ALA A 159 -27.93 -62.34 8.15
N SER A 160 -28.14 -61.37 9.04
CA SER A 160 -27.83 -61.50 10.47
C SER A 160 -28.69 -62.58 11.16
N TRP A 161 -29.96 -62.70 10.78
CA TRP A 161 -30.86 -63.74 11.28
C TRP A 161 -30.55 -65.12 10.69
N ALA A 162 -30.20 -65.19 9.41
CA ALA A 162 -29.80 -66.43 8.76
C ALA A 162 -28.48 -66.99 9.34
N GLY A 163 -27.63 -66.11 9.90
CA GLY A 163 -26.42 -66.49 10.61
C GLY A 163 -26.62 -67.03 12.03
N GLN A 164 -27.87 -67.07 12.53
CA GLN A 164 -28.15 -67.54 13.88
C GLN A 164 -27.94 -69.06 14.01
N PRO A 165 -27.16 -69.52 15.01
CA PRO A 165 -26.99 -70.94 15.25
C PRO A 165 -28.31 -71.58 15.71
N PRO A 166 -28.46 -72.90 15.52
CA PRO A 166 -29.56 -73.63 16.14
C PRO A 166 -29.48 -73.55 17.67
N ASN A 167 -30.61 -73.80 18.33
CA ASN A 167 -30.64 -73.87 19.78
C ASN A 167 -29.81 -75.08 20.27
N PHE A 168 -28.65 -74.79 20.85
CA PHE A 168 -27.74 -75.79 21.43
C PHE A 168 -27.99 -76.08 22.91
N THR A 169 -29.07 -75.60 23.53
CA THR A 169 -29.34 -75.80 24.97
C THR A 169 -29.37 -77.28 25.34
N LEU A 170 -30.10 -78.10 24.58
CA LEU A 170 -30.16 -79.56 24.81
C LEU A 170 -28.80 -80.23 24.53
N THR A 171 -28.08 -79.77 23.51
CA THR A 171 -26.74 -80.29 23.19
C THR A 171 -25.75 -80.00 24.32
N LEU A 172 -25.75 -78.78 24.87
CA LEU A 172 -24.92 -78.39 25.99
C LEU A 172 -25.27 -79.19 27.25
N GLU A 173 -26.57 -79.40 27.52
CA GLU A 173 -27.03 -80.24 28.64
C GLU A 173 -26.56 -81.69 28.48
N GLN A 174 -26.59 -82.24 27.27
CA GLN A 174 -26.12 -83.59 26.99
C GLN A 174 -24.59 -83.71 27.06
N LEU A 175 -23.85 -82.66 26.69
CA LEU A 175 -22.39 -82.61 26.81
C LEU A 175 -21.91 -82.56 28.27
N ASP A 176 -22.76 -82.08 29.18
CA ASP A 176 -22.50 -82.05 30.63
C ASP A 176 -22.81 -83.40 31.32
N GLN A 177 -23.37 -84.38 30.59
CA GLN A 177 -23.61 -85.73 31.11
C GLN A 177 -22.40 -86.66 30.93
N ASN A 178 -22.33 -87.69 31.77
CA ASN A 178 -21.34 -88.76 31.61
C ASN A 178 -21.55 -89.51 30.29
N VAL A 179 -20.46 -89.83 29.59
CA VAL A 179 -20.48 -90.56 28.29
C VAL A 179 -21.09 -91.95 28.42
N THR A 180 -20.99 -92.57 29.60
CA THR A 180 -21.58 -93.87 29.90
C THR A 180 -22.62 -93.77 31.00
N GLN A 181 -23.66 -94.62 30.90
CA GLN A 181 -24.75 -94.71 31.88
C GLN A 181 -24.29 -95.23 33.26
N GLY A 182 -23.11 -95.87 33.32
CA GLY A 182 -22.47 -96.37 34.54
C GLY A 182 -20.95 -96.51 34.36
N SER A 183 -20.26 -96.89 35.42
CA SER A 183 -18.80 -97.08 35.42
C SER A 183 -18.41 -98.35 34.66
N LEU A 184 -17.66 -98.19 33.57
CA LEU A 184 -17.09 -99.33 32.83
C LEU A 184 -16.11 -100.13 33.71
N LEU A 185 -15.45 -99.47 34.66
CA LEU A 185 -14.57 -100.10 35.64
C LEU A 185 -15.35 -100.98 36.62
N ASP A 186 -16.53 -100.53 37.05
CA ASP A 186 -17.38 -101.29 37.98
C ASP A 186 -17.94 -102.53 37.27
N LEU A 187 -18.41 -102.37 36.04
CA LEU A 187 -18.87 -103.48 35.19
C LEU A 187 -17.73 -104.49 34.93
N ALA A 188 -16.51 -104.01 34.67
CA ALA A 188 -15.34 -104.86 34.51
C ALA A 188 -15.02 -105.64 35.80
N ALA A 189 -15.16 -105.02 36.98
CA ALA A 189 -14.96 -105.68 38.25
C ALA A 189 -16.03 -106.77 38.53
N GLU A 190 -17.29 -106.50 38.20
CA GLU A 190 -18.38 -107.48 38.30
C GLU A 190 -18.16 -108.69 37.37
N LEU A 191 -17.70 -108.46 36.14
CA LEU A 191 -17.38 -109.54 35.20
C LEU A 191 -16.23 -110.42 35.71
N GLU A 192 -15.21 -109.84 36.35
CA GLU A 192 -14.13 -110.59 36.99
C GLU A 192 -14.62 -111.40 38.20
N GLU A 193 -15.53 -110.85 38.99
CA GLU A 193 -16.15 -111.58 40.11
C GLU A 193 -16.99 -112.76 39.60
N LEU A 194 -17.74 -112.56 38.51
CA LEU A 194 -18.52 -113.60 37.86
C LEU A 194 -17.61 -114.68 37.24
N ALA A 195 -16.47 -114.30 36.66
CA ALA A 195 -15.47 -115.21 36.11
C ALA A 195 -14.89 -116.14 37.17
N ASN A 196 -14.79 -115.70 38.43
CA ASN A 196 -14.30 -116.54 39.53
C ASN A 196 -15.28 -117.66 39.93
N LYS A 197 -16.55 -117.55 39.53
CA LYS A 197 -17.63 -118.52 39.82
C LYS A 197 -18.01 -119.39 38.61
N ALA A 198 -17.38 -119.19 37.45
CA ALA A 198 -17.72 -119.84 36.18
C ALA A 198 -16.76 -121.00 35.80
N ASP A 199 -17.20 -121.87 34.89
CA ASP A 199 -16.38 -122.94 34.30
C ASP A 199 -15.19 -122.40 33.48
N VAL A 200 -14.13 -123.20 33.35
CA VAL A 200 -12.81 -122.79 32.79
C VAL A 200 -12.93 -122.08 31.44
N GLY A 201 -13.77 -122.56 30.52
CA GLY A 201 -13.95 -121.95 29.19
C GLY A 201 -14.73 -120.63 29.16
N VAL A 202 -15.52 -120.33 30.19
CA VAL A 202 -16.31 -119.09 30.33
C VAL A 202 -15.51 -118.05 31.12
N LYS A 203 -14.71 -118.49 32.09
CA LYS A 203 -13.84 -117.65 32.92
C LYS A 203 -12.86 -116.81 32.11
N ASP A 204 -12.17 -117.42 31.14
CA ASP A 204 -11.18 -116.70 30.34
C ASP A 204 -11.82 -115.65 29.43
N LYS A 205 -13.05 -115.90 28.94
CA LYS A 205 -13.83 -114.93 28.15
C LYS A 205 -14.27 -113.74 29.00
N LEU A 206 -14.85 -113.99 30.18
CA LEU A 206 -15.29 -112.91 31.07
C LEU A 206 -14.13 -112.01 31.51
N LYS A 207 -12.93 -112.58 31.73
CA LYS A 207 -11.72 -111.80 32.01
C LYS A 207 -11.22 -110.99 30.81
N ALA A 208 -11.30 -111.54 29.60
CA ALA A 208 -10.96 -110.82 28.38
C ALA A 208 -11.92 -109.65 28.12
N ASP A 209 -13.22 -109.84 28.37
CA ASP A 209 -14.23 -108.78 28.27
C ASP A 209 -14.01 -107.69 29.33
N ALA A 210 -13.71 -108.06 30.59
CA ALA A 210 -13.36 -107.11 31.65
C ALA A 210 -12.11 -106.29 31.32
N HIS A 211 -11.07 -106.92 30.76
CA HIS A 211 -9.88 -106.21 30.29
C HIS A 211 -10.21 -105.23 29.15
N SER A 212 -11.06 -105.65 28.21
CA SER A 212 -11.49 -104.80 27.08
C SER A 212 -12.29 -103.57 27.57
N LEU A 213 -13.13 -103.73 28.60
CA LEU A 213 -13.85 -102.61 29.22
C LEU A 213 -12.92 -101.60 29.90
N ARG A 214 -11.83 -102.06 30.56
CA ARG A 214 -10.84 -101.16 31.17
C ARG A 214 -10.01 -100.39 30.14
N GLU A 215 -9.60 -101.06 29.06
CA GLU A 215 -8.91 -100.38 27.96
C GLU A 215 -9.83 -99.37 27.26
N LEU A 216 -11.11 -99.70 27.08
CA LEU A 216 -12.11 -98.78 26.55
C LEU A 216 -12.32 -97.55 27.45
N ASP A 217 -12.42 -97.74 28.78
CA ASP A 217 -12.53 -96.64 29.74
C ASP A 217 -11.32 -95.71 29.68
N LYS A 218 -10.10 -96.28 29.63
CA LYS A 218 -8.85 -95.53 29.50
C LYS A 218 -8.78 -94.74 28.19
N GLU A 219 -9.20 -95.33 27.08
CA GLU A 219 -9.27 -94.64 25.78
C GLU A 219 -10.30 -93.50 25.80
N MET A 220 -11.46 -93.72 26.41
CA MET A 220 -12.50 -92.71 26.55
C MET A 220 -12.05 -91.53 27.42
N GLN A 221 -11.45 -91.79 28.58
CA GLN A 221 -10.93 -90.77 29.49
C GLN A 221 -9.78 -89.95 28.90
N THR A 222 -8.99 -90.53 27.98
CA THR A 222 -7.87 -89.82 27.34
C THR A 222 -8.29 -88.96 26.15
N LYS A 223 -9.31 -89.38 25.39
CA LYS A 223 -9.70 -88.71 24.13
C LYS A 223 -10.90 -87.77 24.27
N PHE A 224 -11.91 -88.14 25.05
CA PHE A 224 -13.19 -87.44 25.05
C PHE A 224 -13.21 -86.12 25.82
N PRO A 225 -12.57 -85.97 27.00
CA PRO A 225 -12.67 -84.72 27.76
C PRO A 225 -12.24 -83.48 26.99
N GLY A 226 -11.13 -83.56 26.24
CA GLY A 226 -10.65 -82.45 25.41
C GLY A 226 -11.56 -82.13 24.22
N LEU A 227 -12.12 -83.16 23.57
CA LEU A 227 -13.06 -82.98 22.45
C LEU A 227 -14.40 -82.39 22.90
N LEU A 228 -14.93 -82.85 24.03
CA LEU A 228 -16.18 -82.35 24.62
C LEU A 228 -16.03 -80.90 25.09
N GLN A 229 -14.92 -80.58 25.77
CA GLN A 229 -14.61 -79.21 26.18
C GLN A 229 -14.46 -78.28 24.99
N SER A 230 -13.71 -78.69 23.95
CA SER A 230 -13.55 -77.90 22.73
C SER A 230 -14.88 -77.69 22.00
N LEU A 231 -15.74 -78.71 21.94
CA LEU A 231 -17.08 -78.57 21.37
C LEU A 231 -17.94 -77.58 22.16
N LYS A 232 -17.90 -77.62 23.50
CA LYS A 232 -18.61 -76.66 24.36
C LYS A 232 -18.14 -75.22 24.12
N GLU A 233 -16.83 -75.01 24.06
CA GLU A 233 -16.22 -73.70 23.78
C GLU A 233 -16.59 -73.18 22.38
N ASN A 234 -16.54 -74.03 21.36
CA ASN A 234 -16.94 -73.67 20.00
C ASN A 234 -18.42 -73.31 19.91
N ILE A 235 -19.30 -74.05 20.61
CA ILE A 235 -20.73 -73.73 20.69
C ILE A 235 -20.93 -72.34 21.31
N HIS A 236 -20.29 -72.05 22.46
CA HIS A 236 -20.39 -70.73 23.10
C HIS A 236 -19.81 -69.61 22.25
N SER A 237 -18.71 -69.86 21.53
CA SER A 237 -18.10 -68.86 20.63
C SER A 237 -19.00 -68.55 19.44
N VAL A 238 -19.66 -69.55 18.86
CA VAL A 238 -20.62 -69.34 17.76
C VAL A 238 -21.87 -68.62 18.26
N GLN A 239 -22.40 -68.97 19.43
CA GLN A 239 -23.55 -68.28 20.04
C GLN A 239 -23.25 -66.80 20.29
N SER A 240 -22.15 -66.51 20.99
CA SER A 240 -21.77 -65.12 21.28
C SER A 240 -21.41 -64.32 20.03
N GLY A 241 -20.76 -64.95 19.04
CA GLY A 241 -20.47 -64.31 17.75
C GLY A 241 -21.74 -63.96 16.95
N ALA A 242 -22.76 -64.83 16.98
CA ALA A 242 -24.03 -64.58 16.31
C ALA A 242 -24.86 -63.48 16.98
N ASP A 243 -24.91 -63.47 18.32
CA ASP A 243 -25.55 -62.40 19.10
C ASP A 243 -24.90 -61.03 18.79
N LEU A 244 -23.56 -61.00 18.78
CA LEU A 244 -22.80 -59.79 18.46
C LEU A 244 -23.05 -59.32 17.02
N LEU A 245 -23.13 -60.25 16.05
CA LEU A 245 -23.43 -59.92 14.66
C LEU A 245 -24.81 -59.26 14.52
N GLU A 246 -25.83 -59.80 15.19
CA GLU A 246 -27.17 -59.22 15.18
C GLU A 246 -27.18 -57.83 15.81
N GLU A 247 -26.54 -57.65 16.97
CA GLU A 247 -26.46 -56.36 17.67
C GLU A 247 -25.74 -55.30 16.81
N GLN A 248 -24.59 -55.66 16.22
CA GLN A 248 -23.82 -54.75 15.37
C GLN A 248 -24.58 -54.39 14.09
N THR A 249 -25.29 -55.35 13.49
CA THR A 249 -26.11 -55.12 12.30
C THR A 249 -27.23 -54.14 12.61
N LYS A 250 -27.97 -54.35 13.71
CA LYS A 250 -29.03 -53.43 14.15
C LYS A 250 -28.49 -52.03 14.45
N THR A 251 -27.35 -51.93 15.12
CA THR A 251 -26.71 -50.64 15.45
C THR A 251 -26.25 -49.90 14.20
N ALA A 252 -25.69 -50.61 13.23
CA ALA A 252 -25.26 -50.04 11.96
C ALA A 252 -26.45 -49.52 11.15
N LEU A 253 -27.55 -50.29 11.09
CA LEU A 253 -28.80 -49.88 10.43
C LEU A 253 -29.40 -48.63 11.08
N ASP A 254 -29.47 -48.57 12.42
CA ASP A 254 -29.97 -47.40 13.15
C ASP A 254 -29.12 -46.15 12.88
N LYS A 255 -27.78 -46.28 12.90
CA LYS A 255 -26.88 -45.17 12.56
C LYS A 255 -27.01 -44.72 11.12
N ALA A 256 -27.16 -45.65 10.18
CA ALA A 256 -27.38 -45.34 8.77
C ALA A 256 -28.69 -44.58 8.58
N ASN A 257 -29.77 -45.01 9.24
CA ASN A 257 -31.07 -44.36 9.15
C ASN A 257 -31.05 -42.94 9.77
N LYS A 258 -30.45 -42.77 10.95
CA LYS A 258 -30.26 -41.44 11.57
C LYS A 258 -29.44 -40.49 10.69
N THR A 259 -28.43 -41.03 10.02
CA THR A 259 -27.60 -40.25 9.09
C THR A 259 -28.38 -39.86 7.84
N GLN A 260 -29.19 -40.77 7.30
CA GLN A 260 -30.10 -40.52 6.19
C GLN A 260 -31.09 -39.38 6.53
N GLU A 261 -31.76 -39.46 7.67
CA GLU A 261 -32.69 -38.41 8.15
C GLU A 261 -31.99 -37.05 8.32
N PHE A 262 -30.77 -37.03 8.86
CA PHE A 262 -29.98 -35.81 9.00
C PHE A 262 -29.63 -35.20 7.63
N LEU A 263 -29.21 -36.02 6.68
CA LEU A 263 -28.84 -35.56 5.33
C LEU A 263 -30.06 -34.98 4.58
N GLU A 264 -31.23 -35.60 4.72
CA GLU A 264 -32.46 -35.11 4.10
C GLU A 264 -32.97 -33.80 4.73
N ARG A 265 -32.84 -33.65 6.06
CA ARG A 265 -33.43 -32.52 6.79
C ARG A 265 -32.48 -31.32 6.91
N GLU A 266 -31.22 -31.54 7.24
CA GLU A 266 -30.30 -30.49 7.67
C GLU A 266 -29.36 -30.02 6.55
N THR A 267 -29.01 -30.87 5.57
CA THR A 267 -28.00 -30.51 4.56
C THR A 267 -28.41 -29.29 3.74
N ALA A 268 -29.68 -29.17 3.35
CA ALA A 268 -30.17 -27.99 2.63
C ALA A 268 -30.01 -26.71 3.47
N ASN A 269 -30.33 -26.77 4.76
CA ASN A 269 -30.23 -25.65 5.69
C ASN A 269 -28.77 -25.26 5.94
N ILE A 270 -27.88 -26.24 6.11
CA ILE A 270 -26.44 -26.01 6.29
C ILE A 270 -25.87 -25.32 5.07
N ILE A 271 -26.13 -25.83 3.85
CA ILE A 271 -25.62 -25.20 2.63
C ILE A 271 -26.19 -23.79 2.49
N LYS A 272 -27.48 -23.58 2.81
CA LYS A 272 -28.09 -22.24 2.77
C LYS A 272 -27.40 -21.28 3.73
N ASN A 273 -27.15 -21.69 4.96
CA ASN A 273 -26.50 -20.86 5.99
C ASN A 273 -25.03 -20.58 5.66
N GLU A 274 -24.26 -21.59 5.25
CA GLU A 274 -22.85 -21.39 4.87
C GLU A 274 -22.72 -20.48 3.65
N THR A 275 -23.61 -20.63 2.67
CA THR A 275 -23.58 -19.73 1.50
C THR A 275 -24.03 -18.31 1.87
N TRP A 276 -24.95 -18.15 2.82
CA TRP A 276 -25.32 -16.84 3.37
C TRP A 276 -24.14 -16.17 4.08
N ALA A 277 -23.45 -16.90 4.95
CA ALA A 277 -22.27 -16.39 5.66
C ALA A 277 -21.18 -15.94 4.67
N PHE A 278 -20.92 -16.73 3.61
CA PHE A 278 -19.99 -16.35 2.56
C PHE A 278 -20.43 -15.09 1.80
N LEU A 279 -21.73 -14.94 1.52
CA LEU A 279 -22.28 -13.76 0.85
C LEU A 279 -22.14 -12.50 1.71
N GLU A 280 -22.43 -12.62 3.00
CA GLU A 280 -22.29 -11.52 3.98
C GLU A 280 -20.84 -11.07 4.08
N GLU A 281 -19.88 -12.00 4.11
CA GLU A 281 -18.45 -11.69 4.09
C GLU A 281 -18.04 -10.97 2.80
N LEU A 282 -18.56 -11.40 1.64
CA LEU A 282 -18.32 -10.69 0.37
C LEU A 282 -18.88 -9.27 0.37
N LEU A 283 -20.09 -9.06 0.89
CA LEU A 283 -20.71 -7.74 0.99
C LEU A 283 -19.91 -6.82 1.93
N ASP A 284 -19.43 -7.35 3.06
CA ASP A 284 -18.59 -6.63 4.01
C ASP A 284 -17.26 -6.16 3.37
N PHE A 285 -16.67 -6.96 2.48
CA PHE A 285 -15.51 -6.52 1.69
C PHE A 285 -15.82 -5.31 0.82
N PHE A 286 -16.98 -5.29 0.15
CA PHE A 286 -17.37 -4.14 -0.69
C PHE A 286 -17.64 -2.89 0.16
N GLU A 287 -18.34 -3.04 1.29
CA GLU A 287 -18.60 -1.94 2.22
C GLU A 287 -17.29 -1.36 2.78
N THR A 288 -16.38 -2.23 3.21
CA THR A 288 -15.05 -1.85 3.69
C THR A 288 -14.25 -1.13 2.60
N TYR A 289 -14.26 -1.65 1.38
CA TYR A 289 -13.54 -1.03 0.25
C TYR A 289 -14.09 0.35 -0.09
N ILE A 290 -15.41 0.53 -0.09
CA ILE A 290 -16.05 1.82 -0.35
C ILE A 290 -15.74 2.82 0.75
N SER A 291 -15.82 2.40 2.02
CA SER A 291 -15.44 3.22 3.16
C SER A 291 -13.98 3.69 3.06
N TRP A 292 -13.07 2.76 2.75
CA TRP A 292 -11.67 3.06 2.49
C TRP A 292 -11.50 4.03 1.31
N ALA A 293 -12.17 3.79 0.18
CA ALA A 293 -12.07 4.63 -1.00
C ALA A 293 -12.56 6.06 -0.72
N LYS A 294 -13.67 6.22 0.01
CA LYS A 294 -14.19 7.52 0.46
C LYS A 294 -13.15 8.25 1.29
N SER A 295 -12.67 7.63 2.37
CA SER A 295 -11.67 8.22 3.27
C SER A 295 -10.39 8.60 2.52
N ARG A 296 -9.88 7.73 1.64
CA ARG A 296 -8.68 8.02 0.87
C ARG A 296 -8.89 9.15 -0.13
N LEU A 297 -10.02 9.21 -0.83
CA LEU A 297 -10.32 10.30 -1.75
C LEU A 297 -10.49 11.64 -1.03
N THR A 298 -11.11 11.64 0.14
CA THR A 298 -11.35 12.88 0.90
C THR A 298 -10.13 13.38 1.63
N GLU A 299 -9.24 12.50 2.08
CA GLU A 299 -8.13 12.87 2.96
C GLU A 299 -6.77 12.73 2.32
N ASP A 300 -6.48 11.65 1.59
CA ASP A 300 -5.10 11.27 1.27
C ASP A 300 -4.72 11.39 -0.20
N VAL A 301 -5.69 11.34 -1.10
CA VAL A 301 -5.48 11.44 -2.54
C VAL A 301 -5.44 12.91 -2.96
N ALA A 302 -4.55 13.22 -3.89
CA ALA A 302 -4.41 14.56 -4.47
C ALA A 302 -4.18 15.66 -3.42
N ARG A 303 -3.23 15.44 -2.51
CA ARG A 303 -2.70 16.45 -1.60
C ARG A 303 -2.16 17.66 -2.37
N CYS A 304 -2.50 18.87 -1.97
CA CYS A 304 -2.19 20.08 -2.76
C CYS A 304 -0.98 20.89 -2.30
N LYS A 305 -0.19 20.38 -1.34
CA LYS A 305 1.08 21.01 -0.94
C LYS A 305 2.07 21.26 -2.09
N PRO A 306 2.25 20.36 -3.07
CA PRO A 306 3.15 20.63 -4.20
C PRO A 306 2.71 21.84 -5.03
N ILE A 307 1.39 22.11 -5.11
CA ILE A 307 0.85 23.26 -5.82
C ILE A 307 1.19 24.55 -5.08
N ALA A 308 0.96 24.60 -3.76
CA ALA A 308 1.34 25.75 -2.93
C ALA A 308 2.86 26.01 -3.02
N GLN A 309 3.69 24.97 -2.90
CA GLN A 309 5.14 25.09 -3.04
C GLN A 309 5.57 25.61 -4.41
N THR A 310 4.88 25.22 -5.48
CA THR A 310 5.17 25.72 -6.82
C THR A 310 4.90 27.23 -6.91
N LEU A 311 3.79 27.70 -6.34
CA LEU A 311 3.47 29.13 -6.28
C LEU A 311 4.49 29.90 -5.44
N ASP A 312 4.91 29.36 -4.29
CA ASP A 312 5.95 29.95 -3.44
C ASP A 312 7.28 30.04 -4.18
N ASN A 313 7.64 29.01 -4.93
CA ASN A 313 8.86 29.02 -5.73
C ASN A 313 8.80 30.06 -6.86
N VAL A 314 7.64 30.24 -7.49
CA VAL A 314 7.45 31.27 -8.51
C VAL A 314 7.56 32.67 -7.93
N GLU A 315 7.00 32.90 -6.74
CA GLU A 315 7.20 34.15 -5.99
C GLU A 315 8.69 34.40 -5.76
N VAL A 316 9.39 33.45 -5.13
CA VAL A 316 10.81 33.58 -4.80
C VAL A 316 11.65 33.84 -6.05
N ILE A 317 11.43 33.10 -7.15
CA ILE A 317 12.16 33.31 -8.40
C ILE A 317 11.90 34.71 -8.96
N THR A 318 10.64 35.14 -8.99
CA THR A 318 10.28 36.41 -9.61
C THR A 318 10.75 37.59 -8.76
N CYS A 319 10.54 37.52 -7.45
CA CYS A 319 10.81 38.62 -6.53
C CYS A 319 12.29 38.70 -6.16
N ASP A 320 12.87 37.62 -5.65
CA ASP A 320 14.22 37.64 -5.08
C ASP A 320 15.31 37.53 -6.15
N TYR A 321 15.03 36.86 -7.29
CA TYR A 321 16.03 36.72 -8.34
C TYR A 321 15.85 37.71 -9.48
N ILE A 322 14.64 37.89 -10.02
CA ILE A 322 14.44 38.77 -11.18
C ILE A 322 14.32 40.23 -10.76
N LEU A 323 13.35 40.55 -9.90
CA LEU A 323 13.04 41.93 -9.54
C LEU A 323 14.11 42.56 -8.66
N ASP A 324 14.64 41.84 -7.67
CA ASP A 324 15.77 42.33 -6.87
C ASP A 324 17.03 42.55 -7.72
N SER A 325 17.32 41.68 -8.69
CA SER A 325 18.43 41.89 -9.63
C SER A 325 18.20 43.11 -10.52
N LEU A 326 16.97 43.30 -11.01
CA LEU A 326 16.61 44.50 -11.79
C LEU A 326 16.73 45.76 -10.94
N ASN A 327 16.37 45.67 -9.66
CA ASN A 327 16.51 46.74 -8.69
C ASN A 327 17.98 47.11 -8.43
N ALA A 328 18.82 46.11 -8.19
CA ALA A 328 20.26 46.30 -8.05
C ALA A 328 20.89 46.87 -9.34
N PHE A 329 20.41 46.44 -10.51
CA PHE A 329 20.90 46.89 -11.81
C PHE A 329 20.62 48.38 -12.05
N TRP A 330 19.37 48.84 -11.90
CA TRP A 330 19.05 50.26 -12.10
C TRP A 330 19.70 51.13 -11.03
N PHE A 331 19.80 50.65 -9.79
CA PHE A 331 20.45 51.38 -8.70
C PHE A 331 21.94 51.61 -9.01
N SER A 332 22.63 50.58 -9.48
CA SER A 332 24.05 50.66 -9.87
C SER A 332 24.26 51.61 -11.05
N LEU A 333 23.44 51.50 -12.10
CA LEU A 333 23.52 52.39 -13.26
C LEU A 333 23.15 53.84 -12.93
N GLY A 334 22.18 54.04 -12.05
CA GLY A 334 21.81 55.35 -11.53
C GLY A 334 23.01 56.03 -10.85
N TRP A 335 23.74 55.28 -10.03
CA TRP A 335 24.95 55.78 -9.37
C TRP A 335 26.07 56.09 -10.37
N CYS A 336 26.27 55.26 -11.40
CA CYS A 336 27.18 55.55 -12.51
C CYS A 336 26.81 56.87 -13.21
N THR A 337 25.50 57.12 -13.42
CA THR A 337 25.01 58.37 -14.02
C THR A 337 25.34 59.58 -13.15
N VAL A 338 25.11 59.47 -11.84
CA VAL A 338 25.39 60.55 -10.88
C VAL A 338 26.88 60.91 -10.89
N PHE A 339 27.77 59.91 -10.90
CA PHE A 339 29.21 60.14 -10.95
C PHE A 339 29.76 60.54 -12.31
N LEU A 340 28.99 60.37 -13.39
CA LEU A 340 29.40 60.78 -14.73
C LEU A 340 29.50 62.32 -14.84
N LEU A 341 28.62 63.08 -14.16
CA LEU A 341 28.66 64.54 -14.11
C LEU A 341 29.95 65.13 -13.51
N PRO A 342 30.38 64.80 -12.27
CA PRO A 342 31.65 65.27 -11.73
C PRO A 342 32.84 64.73 -12.54
N SER A 343 32.73 63.52 -13.09
CA SER A 343 33.78 62.94 -13.94
C SER A 343 34.01 63.73 -15.22
N ILE A 344 32.96 64.23 -15.88
CA ILE A 344 33.08 65.13 -17.04
C ILE A 344 33.84 66.41 -16.65
N ILE A 345 33.49 67.04 -15.53
CA ILE A 345 34.14 68.29 -15.09
C ILE A 345 35.63 68.07 -14.85
N LEU A 346 35.98 66.99 -14.16
CA LEU A 346 37.37 66.62 -13.90
C LEU A 346 38.12 66.26 -15.18
N ALA A 347 37.49 65.50 -16.09
CA ALA A 347 38.09 65.11 -17.36
C ALA A 347 38.40 66.32 -18.25
N VAL A 348 37.49 67.30 -18.35
CA VAL A 348 37.73 68.55 -19.11
C VAL A 348 38.85 69.36 -18.49
N ARG A 349 38.89 69.48 -17.14
CA ARG A 349 39.95 70.20 -16.43
C ARG A 349 41.31 69.52 -16.64
N LEU A 350 41.38 68.19 -16.48
CA LEU A 350 42.60 67.41 -16.68
C LEU A 350 43.05 67.40 -18.14
N ALA A 351 42.13 67.34 -19.11
CA ALA A 351 42.46 67.39 -20.53
C ALA A 351 43.25 68.65 -20.89
N LYS A 352 42.94 69.81 -20.26
CA LYS A 352 43.69 71.05 -20.42
C LYS A 352 45.15 70.93 -19.94
N PHE A 353 45.40 70.15 -18.90
CA PHE A 353 46.75 69.90 -18.36
C PHE A 353 47.52 68.79 -19.10
N TYR A 354 46.84 67.95 -19.87
CA TYR A 354 47.45 66.82 -20.57
C TYR A 354 47.66 67.08 -22.07
N ARG A 355 46.78 67.82 -22.75
CA ARG A 355 46.94 68.15 -24.18
C ARG A 355 48.12 69.09 -24.43
N ARG A 356 48.88 68.83 -25.49
CA ARG A 356 49.93 69.74 -25.97
C ARG A 356 49.26 70.94 -26.66
N MET A 357 49.71 72.15 -26.37
CA MET A 357 49.24 73.36 -27.07
C MET A 357 50.16 73.68 -28.24
N ASP A 358 49.62 74.18 -29.35
CA ASP A 358 50.43 74.51 -30.53
C ASP A 358 51.19 75.84 -30.41
N ILE A 359 50.73 76.74 -29.54
CA ILE A 359 51.30 78.07 -29.32
C ILE A 359 51.49 78.31 -27.82
N ALA A 360 52.64 78.88 -27.43
CA ALA A 360 52.88 79.39 -26.09
C ALA A 360 53.04 80.91 -26.17
N ASP A 361 52.28 81.65 -25.36
CA ASP A 361 52.46 83.09 -25.20
C ASP A 361 53.78 83.34 -24.45
N VAL A 362 54.84 83.62 -25.22
CA VAL A 362 56.13 84.05 -24.66
C VAL A 362 56.02 85.53 -24.33
N TYR A 363 55.94 85.88 -23.05
CA TYR A 363 56.05 87.27 -22.62
C TYR A 363 57.47 87.78 -22.92
N ARG A 364 57.63 88.59 -23.98
CA ARG A 364 58.90 89.29 -24.24
C ARG A 364 58.98 90.52 -23.32
N PRO A 365 59.99 90.63 -22.44
CA PRO A 365 60.27 91.90 -21.78
C PRO A 365 60.71 92.96 -22.81
N PRO A 366 60.45 94.25 -22.58
CA PRO A 366 60.78 95.31 -23.53
C PRO A 366 62.29 95.36 -23.79
N ALA A 367 62.67 95.37 -25.08
CA ALA A 367 64.06 95.35 -25.51
C ALA A 367 64.75 96.69 -25.20
N PHE A 368 65.72 96.69 -24.29
CA PHE A 368 66.69 97.78 -24.15
C PHE A 368 67.69 97.71 -25.31
N ASN A 369 67.68 98.71 -26.19
CA ASN A 369 68.65 98.88 -27.28
C ASN A 369 70.03 99.25 -26.71
N LEU A 370 71.03 98.38 -26.89
CA LEU A 370 72.44 98.70 -26.68
C LEU A 370 72.95 99.59 -27.83
N TYR A 371 73.23 100.86 -27.55
CA TYR A 371 74.00 101.73 -28.44
C TYR A 371 75.51 101.52 -28.24
N LYS A 372 76.21 101.18 -29.32
CA LYS A 372 77.68 101.17 -29.43
C LYS A 372 78.19 102.62 -29.57
N ILE A 373 79.11 103.04 -28.71
CA ILE A 373 79.79 104.35 -28.79
C ILE A 373 81.06 104.18 -29.66
N PRO A 374 81.29 105.00 -30.71
CA PRO A 374 82.52 104.97 -31.51
C PRO A 374 83.67 105.76 -30.83
N ARG A 375 84.91 105.24 -30.92
CA ARG A 375 86.13 105.96 -30.50
C ARG A 375 86.64 106.91 -31.60
N PRO A 376 87.19 108.09 -31.27
CA PRO A 376 87.74 109.02 -32.25
C PRO A 376 89.19 108.65 -32.65
N SER A 377 89.51 108.98 -33.90
CA SER A 377 90.85 108.92 -34.50
C SER A 377 91.60 110.23 -34.23
N THR A 378 92.85 110.15 -33.78
CA THR A 378 93.81 111.26 -33.87
C THR A 378 95.11 110.75 -34.48
N ARG A 379 95.46 111.29 -35.66
CA ARG A 379 96.79 111.24 -36.26
C ARG A 379 97.57 112.44 -35.73
N HIS A 380 98.61 112.19 -34.93
CA HIS A 380 99.98 112.65 -35.12
C HIS A 380 100.87 112.02 -34.04
#